data_AF-A0AAW2LGK9-F1
#
_entry.id   AF-A0AAW2LGK9-F1
#
_cell.length_a   1.000
_cell.length_b   1.000
_cell.length_c   1.000
_cell.angle_alpha   90.00
_cell.angle_beta   90.00
_cell.angle_gamma   90.00
#
_symmetry.space_group_name_H-M   'P 1'
#
loop_
_entity.id
_entity.type
_entity.pdbx_description
1 polymer ?
#
loop_
_entity_poly.entity_id
_entity_poly.type
_entity_poly.pdbx_seq_one_letter_code
_entity_poly.pdbx_strand_id
1 'polypeptide(L)'
;MRIDKVEPNEATFTNVSRLAAAKEDAKLAFDLVKQMKDHGIVPKLRSYGPALFGFCKKGMADEAYEVDSHMIDNGVLAEETELSALLRISSEVKREGKVYEMMHRLRATVRQVSEETASTIEDWFRSKRAVEVGAEKWDVRNVKKGVLEGGGGWHGQGWLGKGTWMVVRTRMDETGVCQSCGEKLVCIDIDPEETENFAKSLAKLACEKEARTNFAKFQEWLQRNGPFDAVVDGANLGLANQHTFSFPQIMRIVNQLRQISPTKKFPLVVLHQSRVSGGPAQHPNNKKLLETWKRAGALYSTPQGSNDDWYWLYAAVSSKCLLVTNDEMRDHLFNLLGNSFFPRWKEKHQVRIKPSGNGLILHMPPPYSLVIQESERGSWHIPTVTGDDLETPRQWVCATRT
;
A
#
# COMPACT_ATOMS: atom_id res chain seq x y z
N MET A 1 -42.29 -3.02 4.24
CA MET A 1 -41.35 -3.05 3.09
C MET A 1 -41.94 -3.70 1.84
N ARG A 2 -42.11 -5.03 1.72
CA ARG A 2 -42.84 -5.61 0.55
C ARG A 2 -44.34 -5.27 0.52
N ILE A 3 -44.93 -5.00 1.69
CA ILE A 3 -46.35 -4.62 1.84
C ILE A 3 -46.61 -3.16 1.44
N ASP A 4 -45.58 -2.29 1.48
CA ASP A 4 -45.72 -0.84 1.28
C ASP A 4 -45.15 -0.35 -0.07
N LYS A 5 -44.81 -1.27 -0.99
CA LYS A 5 -44.16 -0.97 -2.30
C LYS A 5 -42.87 -0.14 -2.22
N VAL A 6 -42.15 -0.18 -1.10
CA VAL A 6 -40.85 0.48 -0.97
C VAL A 6 -39.77 -0.42 -1.57
N GLU A 7 -39.12 0.04 -2.63
CA GLU A 7 -38.01 -0.68 -3.26
C GLU A 7 -36.84 -0.83 -2.29
N PRO A 8 -36.36 -2.05 -2.02
CA PRO A 8 -35.21 -2.24 -1.16
C PRO A 8 -33.96 -1.66 -1.83
N ASN A 9 -33.07 -1.07 -1.03
CA ASN A 9 -31.77 -0.62 -1.49
C ASN A 9 -30.64 -1.50 -0.91
N GLU A 10 -29.39 -1.25 -1.30
CA GLU A 10 -28.23 -2.03 -0.84
C GLU A 10 -28.14 -2.08 0.70
N ALA A 11 -28.39 -0.97 1.39
CA ALA A 11 -28.35 -0.92 2.85
C ALA A 11 -29.47 -1.79 3.49
N THR A 12 -30.64 -1.84 2.85
CA THR A 12 -31.76 -2.68 3.29
C THR A 12 -31.37 -4.16 3.25
N PHE A 13 -30.85 -4.64 2.12
CA PHE A 13 -30.39 -6.02 1.98
C PHE A 13 -29.23 -6.34 2.91
N THR A 14 -28.26 -5.43 3.08
CA THR A 14 -27.15 -5.62 4.01
C THR A 14 -27.64 -5.75 5.46
N ASN A 15 -28.63 -4.95 5.89
CA ASN A 15 -29.21 -5.05 7.23
C ASN A 15 -29.97 -6.36 7.44
N VAL A 16 -30.75 -6.82 6.45
CA VAL A 16 -31.45 -8.10 6.52
C VAL A 16 -30.46 -9.27 6.52
N SER A 17 -29.37 -9.18 5.76
CA SER A 17 -28.31 -10.19 5.73
C SER A 17 -27.59 -10.27 7.08
N ARG A 18 -27.32 -9.13 7.73
CA ARG A 18 -26.80 -9.08 9.11
C ARG A 18 -27.77 -9.69 10.10
N LEU A 19 -29.07 -9.44 9.96
CA LEU A 19 -30.11 -10.04 10.81
C LEU A 19 -30.20 -11.57 10.62
N ALA A 20 -30.07 -12.04 9.38
CA ALA A 20 -30.03 -13.48 9.07
C ALA A 20 -28.80 -14.15 9.69
N ALA A 21 -27.62 -13.55 9.56
CA ALA A 21 -26.41 -14.06 10.20
C ALA A 21 -26.45 -13.97 11.73
N ALA A 22 -27.11 -12.95 12.31
CA ALA A 22 -27.35 -12.88 13.76
C ALA A 22 -28.27 -14.01 14.26
N LYS A 23 -29.13 -14.55 13.39
CA LYS A 23 -29.89 -15.79 13.61
C LYS A 23 -29.10 -17.04 13.22
N GLU A 24 -27.79 -16.90 13.00
CA GLU A 24 -26.88 -17.94 12.54
C GLU A 24 -27.29 -18.60 11.21
N ASP A 25 -28.04 -17.91 10.34
CA ASP A 25 -28.43 -18.43 9.02
C ASP A 25 -27.59 -17.79 7.91
N ALA A 26 -26.39 -18.34 7.71
CA ALA A 26 -25.46 -17.93 6.66
C ALA A 26 -26.00 -18.19 5.25
N LYS A 27 -26.83 -19.22 5.08
CA LYS A 27 -27.40 -19.58 3.77
C LYS A 27 -28.44 -18.55 3.34
N LEU A 28 -29.37 -18.20 4.24
CA LEU A 28 -30.31 -17.12 3.98
C LEU A 28 -29.60 -15.80 3.71
N ALA A 29 -28.53 -15.49 4.45
CA ALA A 29 -27.73 -14.31 4.19
C ALA A 29 -27.15 -14.32 2.76
N PHE A 30 -26.65 -15.46 2.27
CA PHE A 30 -26.13 -15.55 0.91
C PHE A 30 -27.21 -15.48 -0.16
N ASP A 31 -28.36 -16.14 0.05
CA ASP A 31 -29.50 -16.10 -0.86
C ASP A 31 -30.05 -14.68 -1.02
N LEU A 32 -30.03 -13.88 0.05
CA LEU A 32 -30.39 -12.46 0.00
C LEU A 32 -29.41 -11.64 -0.83
N VAL A 33 -28.11 -11.93 -0.78
CA VAL A 33 -27.11 -11.26 -1.62
C VAL A 33 -27.30 -11.64 -3.08
N LYS A 34 -27.58 -12.91 -3.39
CA LYS A 34 -27.90 -13.36 -4.76
C LYS A 34 -29.12 -12.62 -5.33
N GLN A 35 -30.15 -12.40 -4.52
CA GLN A 35 -31.35 -11.66 -4.92
C GLN A 35 -31.12 -10.16 -5.19
N MET A 36 -30.02 -9.56 -4.73
CA MET A 36 -29.72 -8.15 -5.01
C MET A 36 -29.61 -7.90 -6.52
N LYS A 37 -29.02 -8.86 -7.25
CA LYS A 37 -28.86 -8.78 -8.71
C LYS A 37 -30.22 -8.75 -9.42
N ASP A 38 -31.17 -9.55 -8.96
CA ASP A 38 -32.54 -9.60 -9.52
C ASP A 38 -33.27 -8.27 -9.35
N HIS A 39 -32.85 -7.44 -8.38
CA HIS A 39 -33.38 -6.10 -8.13
C HIS A 39 -32.51 -4.99 -8.73
N GLY A 40 -31.51 -5.33 -9.56
CA GLY A 40 -30.59 -4.34 -10.16
C GLY A 40 -29.65 -3.67 -9.16
N ILE A 41 -29.46 -4.26 -7.97
CA ILE A 41 -28.63 -3.72 -6.91
C ILE A 41 -27.26 -4.39 -6.96
N VAL A 42 -26.19 -3.59 -7.03
CA VAL A 42 -24.81 -4.07 -6.99
C VAL A 42 -24.42 -4.39 -5.54
N PRO A 43 -24.09 -5.65 -5.21
CA PRO A 43 -23.60 -6.01 -3.88
C PRO A 43 -22.29 -5.31 -3.53
N LYS A 44 -22.06 -5.03 -2.25
CA LYS A 44 -20.79 -4.50 -1.74
C LYS A 44 -20.12 -5.54 -0.85
N LEU A 45 -18.84 -5.34 -0.51
CA LEU A 45 -18.10 -6.24 0.40
C LEU A 45 -18.87 -6.51 1.71
N ARG A 46 -19.43 -5.45 2.31
CA ARG A 46 -20.25 -5.54 3.53
C ARG A 46 -21.52 -6.39 3.39
N SER A 47 -22.02 -6.61 2.19
CA SER A 47 -23.20 -7.45 1.93
C SER A 47 -22.85 -8.93 2.07
N TYR A 48 -21.61 -9.32 1.72
CA TYR A 48 -21.14 -10.71 1.76
C TYR A 48 -20.64 -11.16 3.13
N GLY A 49 -20.10 -10.25 3.94
CA GLY A 49 -19.52 -10.56 5.26
C GLY A 49 -20.39 -11.49 6.13
N PRO A 50 -21.70 -11.22 6.31
CA PRO A 50 -22.60 -12.07 7.09
C PRO A 50 -22.63 -13.54 6.63
N ALA A 51 -22.64 -13.79 5.31
CA ALA A 51 -22.63 -15.13 4.75
C ALA A 51 -21.26 -15.79 4.88
N LEU A 52 -20.21 -15.09 4.45
CA LEU A 52 -18.84 -15.62 4.45
C LEU A 52 -18.39 -16.01 5.86
N PHE A 53 -18.47 -15.08 6.82
CA PHE A 53 -18.07 -15.34 8.20
C PHE A 53 -18.97 -16.39 8.87
N GLY A 54 -20.26 -16.41 8.51
CA GLY A 54 -21.21 -17.42 8.98
C GLY A 54 -20.82 -18.83 8.54
N PHE A 55 -20.47 -19.04 7.26
CA PHE A 55 -20.00 -20.33 6.76
C PHE A 55 -18.65 -20.73 7.35
N CYS A 56 -17.69 -19.79 7.43
CA CYS A 56 -16.40 -20.05 8.07
C CYS A 56 -16.56 -20.46 9.55
N LYS A 57 -17.41 -19.78 10.33
CA LYS A 57 -17.67 -20.14 11.74
C LYS A 57 -18.27 -21.54 11.89
N LYS A 58 -19.05 -22.00 10.91
CA LYS A 58 -19.69 -23.33 10.88
C LYS A 58 -18.80 -24.44 10.31
N GLY A 59 -17.58 -24.14 9.86
CA GLY A 59 -16.72 -25.11 9.20
C GLY A 59 -17.14 -25.47 7.77
N MET A 60 -18.05 -24.70 7.16
CA MET A 60 -18.64 -24.96 5.84
C MET A 60 -17.77 -24.33 4.75
N ALA A 61 -16.63 -24.98 4.46
CA ALA A 61 -15.61 -24.43 3.58
C ALA A 61 -16.07 -24.27 2.12
N ASP A 62 -16.81 -25.25 1.58
CA ASP A 62 -17.27 -25.21 0.18
C ASP A 62 -18.22 -24.04 -0.07
N GLU A 63 -19.14 -23.79 0.85
CA GLU A 63 -20.06 -22.66 0.79
C GLU A 63 -19.32 -21.32 0.99
N ALA A 64 -18.30 -21.28 1.85
CA ALA A 64 -17.44 -20.10 1.98
C ALA A 64 -16.70 -19.79 0.67
N TYR A 65 -16.22 -20.80 -0.04
CA TYR A 65 -15.60 -20.63 -1.36
C TYR A 65 -16.62 -20.23 -2.43
N GLU A 66 -17.87 -20.69 -2.35
CA GLU A 66 -18.94 -20.25 -3.24
C GLU A 66 -19.24 -18.75 -3.05
N VAL A 67 -19.27 -18.28 -1.79
CA VAL A 67 -19.42 -16.86 -1.48
C VAL A 67 -18.28 -16.05 -2.09
N ASP A 68 -17.04 -16.49 -1.90
CA ASP A 68 -15.85 -15.84 -2.44
C ASP A 68 -15.83 -15.81 -3.99
N SER A 69 -16.22 -16.91 -4.64
CA SER A 69 -16.37 -16.95 -6.10
C SER A 69 -17.42 -15.94 -6.57
N HIS A 70 -18.56 -15.87 -5.89
CA HIS A 70 -19.62 -14.92 -6.23
C HIS A 70 -19.18 -13.46 -5.99
N MET A 71 -18.34 -13.19 -4.98
CA MET A 71 -17.73 -11.87 -4.79
C MET A 71 -16.88 -11.47 -6.00
N ILE A 72 -15.99 -12.36 -6.45
CA ILE A 72 -15.12 -12.15 -7.62
C ILE A 72 -15.95 -11.91 -8.89
N ASP A 73 -16.97 -12.75 -9.14
CA ASP A 73 -17.85 -12.63 -10.31
C ASP A 73 -18.62 -11.30 -10.36
N ASN A 74 -18.81 -10.65 -9.21
CA ASN A 74 -19.45 -9.34 -9.10
C ASN A 74 -18.45 -8.19 -8.93
N GLY A 75 -17.15 -8.43 -9.12
CA GLY A 75 -16.11 -7.41 -9.03
C GLY A 75 -15.87 -6.88 -7.60
N VAL A 76 -16.28 -7.64 -6.58
CA VAL A 76 -16.07 -7.30 -5.17
C VAL A 76 -14.81 -8.00 -4.68
N LEU A 77 -13.77 -7.23 -4.38
CA LEU A 77 -12.51 -7.76 -3.87
C LEU A 77 -12.58 -7.92 -2.34
N ALA A 78 -12.10 -9.07 -1.87
CA ALA A 78 -11.93 -9.34 -0.44
C ALA A 78 -10.82 -8.47 0.17
N GLU A 79 -11.06 -7.94 1.36
CA GLU A 79 -10.04 -7.28 2.18
C GLU A 79 -9.39 -8.32 3.11
N GLU A 80 -8.49 -7.86 3.98
CA GLU A 80 -7.72 -8.74 4.86
C GLU A 80 -8.62 -9.62 5.75
N THR A 81 -9.70 -9.08 6.28
CA THR A 81 -10.61 -9.80 7.18
C THR A 81 -11.24 -11.02 6.51
N GLU A 82 -11.70 -10.87 5.27
CA GLU A 82 -12.31 -11.97 4.51
C GLU A 82 -11.25 -12.99 4.08
N LEU A 83 -10.09 -12.53 3.61
CA LEU A 83 -8.99 -13.42 3.20
C LEU A 83 -8.42 -14.22 4.38
N SER A 84 -8.28 -13.60 5.55
CA SER A 84 -7.82 -14.25 6.77
C SER A 84 -8.81 -15.32 7.26
N ALA A 85 -10.12 -15.04 7.15
CA ALA A 85 -11.16 -16.03 7.46
C ALA A 85 -11.12 -17.23 6.49
N LEU A 86 -10.97 -16.98 5.18
CA LEU A 86 -10.80 -18.01 4.15
C LEU A 86 -9.52 -18.82 4.33
N LEU A 87 -8.41 -18.17 4.71
CA LEU A 87 -7.14 -18.81 5.00
C LEU A 87 -7.28 -19.78 6.18
N ARG A 88 -7.89 -19.32 7.28
CA ARG A 88 -8.09 -20.12 8.49
C ARG A 88 -8.93 -21.36 8.20
N ILE A 89 -10.11 -21.21 7.58
CA ILE A 89 -10.96 -22.37 7.28
C ILE A 89 -10.25 -23.35 6.32
N SER A 90 -9.50 -22.84 5.34
CA SER A 90 -8.73 -23.68 4.41
C SER A 90 -7.66 -24.51 5.11
N SER A 91 -7.02 -23.93 6.13
CA SER A 91 -6.06 -24.64 7.00
C SER A 91 -6.77 -25.72 7.82
N GLU A 92 -7.91 -25.40 8.45
CA GLU A 92 -8.72 -26.32 9.27
C GLU A 92 -9.21 -27.54 8.46
N VAL A 93 -9.73 -27.31 7.25
CA VAL A 93 -10.18 -28.39 6.34
C VAL A 93 -9.04 -29.02 5.51
N LYS A 94 -7.78 -28.63 5.80
CA LYS A 94 -6.57 -29.20 5.19
C LYS A 94 -6.51 -29.09 3.66
N ARG A 95 -7.05 -28.01 3.09
CA ARG A 95 -7.01 -27.72 1.65
C ARG A 95 -5.80 -26.84 1.30
N GLU A 96 -4.63 -27.46 1.13
CA GLU A 96 -3.37 -26.74 0.91
C GLU A 96 -3.34 -25.84 -0.32
N GLY A 97 -4.08 -26.20 -1.38
CA GLY A 97 -4.19 -25.39 -2.60
C GLY A 97 -4.92 -24.07 -2.32
N LYS A 98 -5.98 -24.12 -1.51
CA LYS A 98 -6.71 -22.92 -1.08
C LYS A 98 -5.90 -22.06 -0.12
N VAL A 99 -5.12 -22.67 0.78
CA VAL A 99 -4.17 -21.92 1.62
C VAL A 99 -3.15 -21.17 0.74
N TYR A 100 -2.55 -21.84 -0.24
CA TYR A 100 -1.60 -21.22 -1.17
C TYR A 100 -2.23 -20.05 -1.96
N GLU A 101 -3.45 -20.25 -2.45
CA GLU A 101 -4.24 -19.22 -3.14
C GLU A 101 -4.48 -17.99 -2.23
N MET A 102 -4.91 -18.21 -0.97
CA MET A 102 -5.15 -17.12 -0.02
C MET A 102 -3.86 -16.36 0.33
N MET A 103 -2.72 -17.05 0.47
CA MET A 103 -1.42 -16.41 0.71
C MET A 103 -1.05 -15.44 -0.43
N HIS A 104 -1.27 -15.85 -1.68
CA HIS A 104 -1.00 -14.99 -2.85
C HIS A 104 -2.02 -13.85 -2.99
N ARG A 105 -3.28 -14.06 -2.59
CA ARG A 105 -4.26 -12.97 -2.54
C ARG A 105 -3.90 -11.95 -1.47
N LEU A 106 -3.53 -12.39 -0.26
CA LEU A 106 -2.99 -11.51 0.79
C LEU A 106 -1.77 -10.73 0.29
N ARG A 107 -0.85 -11.39 -0.42
CA ARG A 107 0.30 -10.71 -1.06
C ARG A 107 -0.15 -9.59 -2.01
N ALA A 108 -1.10 -9.88 -2.88
CA ALA A 108 -1.52 -8.98 -3.95
C ALA A 108 -2.37 -7.80 -3.47
N THR A 109 -3.28 -8.02 -2.52
CA THR A 109 -4.25 -7.00 -2.08
C THR A 109 -3.88 -6.33 -0.76
N VAL A 110 -3.32 -7.09 0.20
CA VAL A 110 -3.05 -6.62 1.57
C VAL A 110 -1.59 -6.21 1.74
N ARG A 111 -0.66 -6.96 1.12
CA ARG A 111 0.81 -6.80 1.17
C ARG A 111 1.44 -7.02 2.54
N GLN A 112 0.95 -6.35 3.58
CA GLN A 112 1.43 -6.41 4.96
C GLN A 112 0.26 -6.76 5.87
N VAL A 113 0.42 -7.76 6.72
CA VAL A 113 -0.72 -8.35 7.46
C VAL A 113 -0.79 -7.87 8.90
N SER A 114 -1.99 -7.90 9.47
CA SER A 114 -2.25 -7.74 10.89
C SER A 114 -1.57 -8.85 11.70
N GLU A 115 -1.41 -8.65 13.01
CA GLU A 115 -0.84 -9.69 13.88
C GLU A 115 -1.74 -10.93 13.97
N GLU A 116 -3.05 -10.75 13.89
CA GLU A 116 -4.02 -11.85 13.87
C GLU A 116 -3.86 -12.71 12.60
N THR A 117 -3.72 -12.07 11.44
CA THR A 117 -3.49 -12.78 10.18
C THR A 117 -2.10 -13.41 10.17
N ALA A 118 -1.07 -12.75 10.68
CA ALA A 118 0.27 -13.32 10.84
C ALA A 118 0.25 -14.58 11.72
N SER A 119 -0.47 -14.56 12.84
CA SER A 119 -0.66 -15.75 13.70
C SER A 119 -1.33 -16.89 12.93
N THR A 120 -2.37 -16.59 12.15
CA THR A 120 -3.07 -17.61 11.33
C THR A 120 -2.12 -18.26 10.31
N ILE A 121 -1.24 -17.46 9.69
CA ILE A 121 -0.22 -17.94 8.76
C ILE A 121 0.82 -18.81 9.48
N GLU A 122 1.28 -18.40 10.66
CA GLU A 122 2.21 -19.20 11.46
C GLU A 122 1.61 -20.55 11.88
N ASP A 123 0.33 -20.56 12.28
CA ASP A 123 -0.38 -21.78 12.65
C ASP A 123 -0.48 -22.76 11.47
N TRP A 124 -0.69 -22.26 10.25
CA TRP A 124 -0.60 -23.08 9.04
C TRP A 124 0.79 -23.72 8.91
N PHE A 125 1.86 -22.93 8.92
CA PHE A 125 3.21 -23.46 8.71
C PHE A 125 3.65 -24.43 9.83
N ARG A 126 3.15 -24.25 11.06
CA ARG A 126 3.38 -25.17 12.18
C ARG A 126 2.47 -26.40 12.17
N SER A 127 1.48 -26.45 11.28
CA SER A 127 0.53 -27.56 11.20
C SER A 127 1.16 -28.84 10.65
N LYS A 128 0.65 -29.99 11.08
CA LYS A 128 1.04 -31.30 10.52
C LYS A 128 0.82 -31.37 8.99
N ARG A 129 -0.24 -30.72 8.49
CA ARG A 129 -0.55 -30.74 7.06
C ARG A 129 0.52 -30.01 6.25
N ALA A 130 1.00 -28.85 6.71
CA ALA A 130 2.04 -28.10 6.01
C ALA A 130 3.38 -28.86 5.92
N VAL A 131 3.67 -29.74 6.88
CA VAL A 131 4.85 -30.63 6.84
C VAL A 131 4.80 -31.62 5.67
N GLU A 132 3.61 -32.17 5.40
CA GLU A 132 3.38 -33.19 4.36
C GLU A 132 3.28 -32.61 2.95
N VAL A 133 2.77 -31.39 2.85
CA VAL A 133 2.50 -30.69 1.59
C VAL A 133 3.80 -30.24 0.95
N GLY A 134 3.90 -30.34 -0.38
CA GLY A 134 4.97 -29.76 -1.18
C GLY A 134 5.72 -30.76 -2.06
N ALA A 135 6.44 -30.25 -3.04
CA ALA A 135 7.18 -31.06 -4.01
C ALA A 135 8.63 -31.32 -3.54
N GLU A 136 9.08 -32.58 -3.55
CA GLU A 136 10.48 -32.93 -3.23
C GLU A 136 11.45 -32.52 -4.34
N LYS A 137 10.98 -32.54 -5.59
CA LYS A 137 11.71 -32.11 -6.78
C LYS A 137 10.78 -31.26 -7.62
N TRP A 138 11.29 -30.13 -8.10
CA TRP A 138 10.56 -29.22 -8.97
C TRP A 138 11.45 -28.74 -10.10
N ASP A 139 10.83 -28.26 -11.17
CA ASP A 139 11.56 -27.65 -12.27
C ASP A 139 11.97 -26.23 -11.89
N VAL A 140 13.25 -26.06 -11.60
CA VAL A 140 13.87 -24.76 -11.28
C VAL A 140 13.65 -23.74 -12.40
N ARG A 141 13.55 -24.18 -13.66
CA ARG A 141 13.30 -23.27 -14.79
C ARG A 141 11.90 -22.67 -14.71
N ASN A 142 10.91 -23.48 -14.35
CA ASN A 142 9.53 -23.00 -14.17
C ASN A 142 9.40 -22.05 -12.99
N VAL A 143 10.10 -22.33 -11.88
CA VAL A 143 10.14 -21.41 -10.72
C VAL A 143 10.76 -20.07 -11.12
N LYS A 144 11.94 -20.09 -11.75
CA LYS A 144 12.59 -18.85 -12.22
C LYS A 144 11.75 -18.08 -13.22
N LYS A 145 11.08 -18.80 -14.12
CA LYS A 145 10.13 -18.21 -15.08
C LYS A 145 8.97 -17.54 -14.34
N GLY A 146 8.38 -18.20 -13.34
CA GLY A 146 7.33 -17.63 -12.48
C GLY A 146 7.79 -16.37 -11.73
N VAL A 147 9.02 -16.35 -11.21
CA VAL A 147 9.60 -15.16 -10.58
C VAL A 147 9.71 -14.00 -11.57
N LEU A 148 10.20 -14.27 -12.77
CA LEU A 148 10.36 -13.25 -13.81
C LEU A 148 9.00 -12.71 -14.27
N GLU A 149 8.06 -13.58 -14.61
CA GLU A 149 6.72 -13.22 -15.09
C GLU A 149 5.87 -12.54 -14.00
N GLY A 150 6.11 -12.86 -12.74
CA GLY A 150 5.45 -12.25 -11.58
C GLY A 150 5.99 -10.88 -11.17
N GLY A 151 7.00 -10.33 -11.86
CA GLY A 151 7.64 -9.05 -11.54
C GLY A 151 8.65 -9.11 -10.38
N GLY A 152 9.02 -10.32 -9.94
CA GLY A 152 9.91 -10.56 -8.81
C GLY A 152 9.19 -10.78 -7.47
N GLY A 153 9.88 -11.48 -6.55
CA GLY A 153 9.42 -11.67 -5.17
C GLY A 153 8.39 -12.79 -4.93
N TRP A 154 7.96 -13.54 -5.95
CA TRP A 154 7.09 -14.71 -5.83
C TRP A 154 7.11 -15.55 -7.12
N HIS A 155 6.72 -16.84 -7.10
CA HIS A 155 6.74 -17.68 -8.31
C HIS A 155 5.41 -18.38 -8.63
N GLY A 156 4.52 -18.59 -7.66
CA GLY A 156 3.17 -19.10 -7.93
C GLY A 156 3.10 -20.56 -8.40
N GLN A 157 4.16 -21.35 -8.19
CA GLN A 157 4.28 -22.75 -8.70
C GLN A 157 3.84 -23.81 -7.68
N GLY A 158 3.17 -23.39 -6.60
CA GLY A 158 2.77 -24.25 -5.49
C GLY A 158 3.86 -24.40 -4.42
N TRP A 159 3.55 -25.18 -3.39
CA TRP A 159 4.46 -25.40 -2.26
C TRP A 159 5.71 -26.20 -2.66
N LEU A 160 6.89 -25.64 -2.38
CA LEU A 160 8.17 -26.30 -2.64
C LEU A 160 8.78 -26.89 -1.36
N GLY A 161 9.54 -27.97 -1.54
CA GLY A 161 10.14 -28.73 -0.45
C GLY A 161 9.13 -29.57 0.34
N LYS A 162 9.65 -30.52 1.12
CA LYS A 162 8.90 -31.30 2.11
C LYS A 162 9.62 -31.30 3.44
N GLY A 163 8.91 -31.64 4.51
CA GLY A 163 9.47 -31.74 5.85
C GLY A 163 9.10 -30.56 6.74
N THR A 164 9.71 -30.47 7.91
CA THR A 164 9.30 -29.49 8.91
C THR A 164 9.57 -28.05 8.44
N TRP A 165 8.67 -27.14 8.78
CA TRP A 165 8.90 -25.71 8.63
C TRP A 165 9.54 -25.15 9.90
N MET A 166 10.60 -24.38 9.74
CA MET A 166 11.09 -23.47 10.76
C MET A 166 10.34 -22.15 10.63
N VAL A 167 9.60 -21.76 11.67
CA VAL A 167 8.75 -20.56 11.68
C VAL A 167 9.22 -19.60 12.77
N VAL A 168 9.84 -18.49 12.38
CA VAL A 168 10.53 -17.56 13.27
C VAL A 168 10.04 -16.14 13.05
N ARG A 169 9.70 -15.44 14.14
CA ARG A 169 9.52 -13.98 14.12
C ARG A 169 10.88 -13.30 14.04
N THR A 170 11.07 -12.45 13.04
CA THR A 170 12.37 -11.86 12.71
C THR A 170 12.23 -10.43 12.22
N ARG A 171 13.36 -9.84 11.81
CA ARG A 171 13.46 -8.51 11.21
C ARG A 171 14.37 -8.59 9.98
N MET A 172 14.24 -7.59 9.12
CA MET A 172 15.15 -7.37 8.00
C MET A 172 16.20 -6.34 8.42
N ASP A 173 17.44 -6.54 8.02
CA ASP A 173 18.45 -5.49 8.15
C ASP A 173 18.21 -4.34 7.15
N GLU A 174 19.05 -3.30 7.22
CA GLU A 174 18.95 -2.13 6.35
C GLU A 174 19.11 -2.43 4.85
N THR A 175 19.70 -3.58 4.50
CA THR A 175 19.91 -4.03 3.12
C THR A 175 18.83 -5.01 2.63
N GLY A 176 17.88 -5.35 3.49
CA GLY A 176 16.79 -6.29 3.20
C GLY A 176 17.14 -7.76 3.42
N VAL A 177 18.17 -8.07 4.22
CA VAL A 177 18.52 -9.46 4.56
C VAL A 177 17.78 -9.90 5.82
N CYS A 178 17.14 -11.07 5.73
CA CYS A 178 16.45 -11.70 6.84
C CYS A 178 17.43 -12.14 7.93
N GLN A 179 17.25 -11.63 9.15
CA GLN A 179 18.12 -11.96 10.28
C GLN A 179 17.99 -13.41 10.77
N SER A 180 16.94 -14.13 10.35
CA SER A 180 16.72 -15.54 10.69
C SER A 180 17.37 -16.50 9.70
N CYS A 181 17.11 -16.35 8.40
CA CYS A 181 17.53 -17.32 7.38
C CYS A 181 18.64 -16.80 6.45
N GLY A 182 18.98 -15.51 6.51
CA GLY A 182 19.98 -14.88 5.64
C GLY A 182 19.53 -14.66 4.20
N GLU A 183 18.27 -14.94 3.84
CA GLU A 183 17.75 -14.61 2.50
C GLU A 183 17.60 -13.09 2.33
N LYS A 184 17.99 -12.59 1.16
CA LYS A 184 17.81 -11.19 0.78
C LYS A 184 16.49 -10.99 0.06
N LEU A 185 15.64 -10.12 0.59
CA LEU A 185 14.38 -9.73 -0.03
C LEU A 185 14.61 -8.99 -1.35
N VAL A 186 13.64 -9.13 -2.25
CA VAL A 186 13.65 -8.49 -3.57
C VAL A 186 13.01 -7.10 -3.47
N CYS A 187 13.50 -6.18 -4.30
CA CYS A 187 12.83 -4.93 -4.60
C CYS A 187 11.95 -5.14 -5.84
N ILE A 188 10.64 -5.29 -5.66
CA ILE A 188 9.69 -5.56 -6.73
C ILE A 188 9.44 -4.27 -7.49
N ASP A 189 9.75 -4.22 -8.78
CA ASP A 189 9.59 -3.00 -9.56
C ASP A 189 8.13 -2.64 -9.81
N ILE A 190 7.87 -1.33 -9.87
CA ILE A 190 6.57 -0.81 -10.25
C ILE A 190 6.62 -0.61 -11.76
N ASP A 191 5.62 -1.15 -12.46
CA ASP A 191 5.54 -1.03 -13.92
C ASP A 191 5.55 0.46 -14.33
N PRO A 192 6.46 0.88 -15.24
CA PRO A 192 6.46 2.22 -15.79
C PRO A 192 5.11 2.62 -16.42
N GLU A 193 4.38 1.68 -17.03
CA GLU A 193 3.06 1.92 -17.62
C GLU A 193 2.00 2.18 -16.54
N GLU A 194 2.01 1.41 -15.44
CA GLU A 194 1.15 1.70 -14.28
C GLU A 194 1.43 3.11 -13.74
N THR A 195 2.70 3.51 -13.67
CA THR A 195 3.11 4.83 -13.19
C THR A 195 2.59 5.95 -14.10
N GLU A 196 2.67 5.77 -15.41
CA GLU A 196 2.15 6.73 -16.39
C GLU A 196 0.62 6.84 -16.32
N ASN A 197 -0.07 5.71 -16.21
CA ASN A 197 -1.52 5.66 -16.06
C ASN A 197 -1.98 6.31 -14.75
N PHE A 198 -1.23 6.11 -13.67
CA PHE A 198 -1.46 6.79 -12.40
C PHE A 198 -1.24 8.30 -12.51
N ALA A 199 -0.16 8.74 -13.17
CA ALA A 199 0.10 10.17 -13.40
C ALA A 199 -1.04 10.85 -14.17
N LYS A 200 -1.57 10.20 -15.21
CA LYS A 200 -2.73 10.68 -15.98
C LYS A 200 -4.00 10.76 -15.13
N SER A 201 -4.27 9.73 -14.33
CA SER A 201 -5.43 9.68 -13.43
C SER A 201 -5.35 10.77 -12.37
N LEU A 202 -4.16 10.97 -11.80
CA LEU A 202 -3.88 12.01 -10.83
C LEU A 202 -4.06 13.41 -11.44
N ALA A 203 -3.56 13.65 -12.66
CA ALA A 203 -3.76 14.92 -13.35
C ALA A 203 -5.24 15.21 -13.62
N LYS A 204 -6.02 14.19 -13.99
CA LYS A 204 -7.46 14.30 -14.21
C LYS A 204 -8.17 14.69 -12.92
N LEU A 205 -7.91 13.98 -11.83
CA LEU A 205 -8.50 14.26 -10.51
C LEU A 205 -8.13 15.66 -10.01
N ALA A 206 -6.85 16.05 -10.14
CA ALA A 206 -6.41 17.39 -9.81
C ALA A 206 -7.16 18.45 -10.63
N CYS A 207 -7.33 18.26 -11.94
CA CYS A 207 -8.09 19.20 -12.79
C CYS A 207 -9.59 19.29 -12.45
N GLU A 208 -10.17 18.25 -11.83
CA GLU A 208 -11.57 18.24 -11.38
C GLU A 208 -11.76 18.97 -10.04
N LYS A 209 -10.73 18.98 -9.19
CA LYS A 209 -10.77 19.55 -7.84
C LYS A 209 -10.15 20.95 -7.76
N GLU A 210 -9.17 21.22 -8.60
CA GLU A 210 -8.47 22.51 -8.71
C GLU A 210 -9.07 23.36 -9.83
N ALA A 211 -8.81 24.67 -9.80
CA ALA A 211 -9.07 25.50 -10.96
C ALA A 211 -8.20 24.97 -12.13
N ARG A 212 -8.85 24.44 -13.18
CA ARG A 212 -8.19 23.77 -14.33
C ARG A 212 -7.01 24.57 -14.91
N THR A 213 -7.13 25.90 -14.95
CA THR A 213 -6.08 26.80 -15.44
C THR A 213 -4.85 26.85 -14.54
N ASN A 214 -4.99 26.68 -13.22
CA ASN A 214 -3.88 26.69 -12.27
C ASN A 214 -3.04 25.41 -12.40
N PHE A 215 -3.70 24.25 -12.47
CA PHE A 215 -2.99 22.98 -12.57
C PHE A 215 -2.33 22.80 -13.94
N ALA A 216 -2.99 23.19 -15.04
CA ALA A 216 -2.39 23.16 -16.38
C ALA A 216 -1.11 24.01 -16.47
N LYS A 217 -1.12 25.22 -15.88
CA LYS A 217 0.08 26.07 -15.79
C LYS A 217 1.22 25.38 -15.02
N PHE A 218 0.90 24.65 -13.96
CA PHE A 218 1.89 23.87 -13.23
C PHE A 218 2.47 22.74 -14.07
N GLN A 219 1.64 22.00 -14.82
CA GLN A 219 2.11 20.93 -15.71
C GLN A 219 3.08 21.47 -16.76
N GLU A 220 2.74 22.59 -17.42
CA GLU A 220 3.63 23.26 -18.37
C GLU A 220 4.93 23.75 -17.70
N TRP A 221 4.83 24.30 -16.50
CA TRP A 221 5.99 24.74 -15.74
C TRP A 221 6.91 23.56 -15.40
N LEU A 222 6.35 22.44 -14.95
CA LEU A 222 7.11 21.24 -14.58
C LEU A 222 7.83 20.65 -15.79
N GLN A 223 7.19 20.60 -16.96
CA GLN A 223 7.83 20.15 -18.20
C GLN A 223 9.04 21.01 -18.60
N ARG A 224 9.02 22.31 -18.31
CA ARG A 224 10.11 23.23 -18.64
C ARG A 224 11.26 23.24 -17.64
N ASN A 225 10.99 22.95 -16.37
CA ASN A 225 11.96 23.09 -15.28
C ASN A 225 12.48 21.76 -14.73
N GLY A 226 11.75 20.66 -14.92
CA GLY A 226 12.18 19.31 -14.55
C GLY A 226 13.17 18.68 -15.54
N PRO A 227 13.49 17.39 -15.39
CA PRO A 227 13.10 16.52 -14.28
C PRO A 227 13.89 16.83 -13.00
N PHE A 228 13.31 16.45 -11.86
CA PHE A 228 13.91 16.59 -10.53
C PHE A 228 14.26 15.22 -9.94
N ASP A 229 15.31 15.16 -9.11
CA ASP A 229 15.68 13.94 -8.36
C ASP A 229 14.86 13.78 -7.08
N ALA A 230 14.28 14.87 -6.57
CA ALA A 230 13.38 14.86 -5.43
C ALA A 230 12.42 16.06 -5.45
N VAL A 231 11.24 15.87 -4.87
CA VAL A 231 10.22 16.88 -4.60
C VAL A 231 10.03 17.00 -3.10
N VAL A 232 9.93 18.23 -2.60
CA VAL A 232 9.80 18.57 -1.18
C VAL A 232 8.45 19.20 -0.93
N ASP A 233 7.68 18.59 -0.04
CA ASP A 233 6.51 19.21 0.57
C ASP A 233 6.97 20.27 1.59
N GLY A 234 7.09 21.51 1.12
CA GLY A 234 7.62 22.59 1.94
C GLY A 234 6.68 22.96 3.09
N ALA A 235 5.37 22.75 2.95
CA ALA A 235 4.40 23.11 3.96
C ALA A 235 4.50 22.16 5.16
N ASN A 236 4.44 20.85 4.90
CA ASN A 236 4.56 19.82 5.92
C ASN A 236 5.93 19.87 6.62
N LEU A 237 7.02 19.87 5.83
CA LEU A 237 8.36 19.84 6.39
C LEU A 237 8.79 21.14 7.06
N GLY A 238 8.19 22.28 6.72
CA GLY A 238 8.44 23.54 7.43
C GLY A 238 7.80 23.58 8.83
N LEU A 239 6.77 22.78 9.07
CA LEU A 239 6.02 22.72 10.35
C LEU A 239 6.32 21.46 11.17
N ALA A 240 6.83 20.40 10.54
CA ALA A 240 7.12 19.14 11.19
C ALA A 240 8.06 19.31 12.39
N ASN A 241 7.60 18.89 13.57
CA ASN A 241 8.31 19.03 14.85
C ASN A 241 8.71 20.47 15.21
N GLN A 242 7.98 21.46 14.72
CA GLN A 242 8.21 22.88 14.99
C GLN A 242 6.94 23.57 15.51
N HIS A 243 7.09 24.54 16.40
CA HIS A 243 5.97 25.38 16.84
C HIS A 243 5.57 26.42 15.77
N THR A 244 6.53 26.84 14.93
CA THR A 244 6.31 27.82 13.86
C THR A 244 7.04 27.38 12.58
N PHE A 245 6.64 27.94 11.44
CA PHE A 245 7.19 27.57 10.15
C PHE A 245 8.68 27.90 10.03
N SER A 246 9.52 26.91 9.73
CA SER A 246 10.99 27.01 9.74
C SER A 246 11.61 26.86 8.34
N PHE A 247 11.96 27.99 7.71
CA PHE A 247 12.78 27.99 6.49
C PHE A 247 14.18 27.36 6.66
N PRO A 248 14.90 27.56 7.78
CA PRO A 248 16.18 26.89 8.00
C PRO A 248 16.07 25.36 7.99
N GLN A 249 14.96 24.80 8.47
CA GLN A 249 14.71 23.34 8.41
C GLN A 249 14.59 22.87 6.95
N ILE A 250 13.76 23.55 6.14
CA ILE A 250 13.61 23.24 4.71
C ILE A 250 14.97 23.35 4.00
N MET A 251 15.74 24.40 4.30
CA MET A 251 17.08 24.58 3.72
C MET A 251 18.03 23.41 4.03
N ARG A 252 18.01 22.89 5.26
CA ARG A 252 18.81 21.73 5.65
C ARG A 252 18.41 20.49 4.84
N ILE A 253 17.11 20.23 4.70
CA ILE A 253 16.57 19.12 3.91
C ILE A 253 16.98 19.26 2.44
N VAL A 254 16.78 20.44 1.85
CA VAL A 254 17.15 20.75 0.46
C VAL A 254 18.64 20.51 0.21
N ASN A 255 19.51 20.93 1.15
CA ASN A 255 20.95 20.72 1.03
C ASN A 255 21.34 19.23 1.15
N GLN A 256 20.74 18.48 2.08
CA GLN A 256 20.97 17.04 2.20
C GLN A 256 20.53 16.29 0.93
N LEU A 257 19.34 16.60 0.41
CA LEU A 257 18.82 16.02 -0.84
C LEU A 257 19.75 16.32 -2.02
N ARG A 258 20.24 17.55 -2.13
CA ARG A 258 21.20 17.94 -3.16
C ARG A 258 22.54 17.21 -3.03
N GLN A 259 22.97 16.89 -1.82
CA GLN A 259 24.20 16.12 -1.58
C GLN A 259 24.05 14.65 -2.00
N ILE A 260 22.90 14.03 -1.74
CA ILE A 260 22.65 12.62 -2.12
C ILE A 260 22.20 12.47 -3.58
N SER A 261 21.70 13.54 -4.20
CA SER A 261 21.31 13.59 -5.61
C SER A 261 22.49 13.26 -6.53
N PRO A 262 22.31 12.39 -7.54
CA PRO A 262 23.31 12.15 -8.57
C PRO A 262 23.60 13.41 -9.42
N THR A 263 22.55 14.19 -9.74
CA THR A 263 22.68 15.37 -10.63
C THR A 263 23.17 16.63 -9.91
N LYS A 264 23.19 16.63 -8.57
CA LYS A 264 23.47 17.80 -7.71
C LYS A 264 22.54 19.00 -7.97
N LYS A 265 21.42 18.79 -8.67
CA LYS A 265 20.37 19.81 -8.87
C LYS A 265 19.62 20.05 -7.56
N PHE A 266 19.00 21.22 -7.45
CA PHE A 266 18.09 21.47 -6.35
C PHE A 266 16.84 20.57 -6.49
N PRO A 267 16.32 19.99 -5.39
CA PRO A 267 14.98 19.41 -5.40
C PRO A 267 13.93 20.48 -5.66
N LEU A 268 12.78 20.09 -6.20
CA LEU A 268 11.64 20.97 -6.34
C LEU A 268 11.01 21.19 -4.96
N VAL A 269 10.98 22.44 -4.49
CA VAL A 269 10.24 22.84 -3.29
C VAL A 269 8.86 23.34 -3.71
N VAL A 270 7.81 22.72 -3.18
CA VAL A 270 6.42 23.17 -3.37
C VAL A 270 5.95 23.88 -2.10
N LEU A 271 5.46 25.11 -2.24
CA LEU A 271 4.95 25.92 -1.14
C LEU A 271 3.74 26.75 -1.57
N HIS A 272 2.74 26.87 -0.71
CA HIS A 272 1.67 27.84 -0.92
C HIS A 272 2.17 29.29 -1.06
N GLN A 273 1.59 30.05 -2.00
CA GLN A 273 1.98 31.44 -2.26
C GLN A 273 1.98 32.31 -1.00
N SER A 274 1.02 32.12 -0.09
CA SER A 274 0.97 32.84 1.19
C SER A 274 2.20 32.62 2.08
N ARG A 275 2.85 31.45 1.97
CA ARG A 275 4.10 31.14 2.70
C ARG A 275 5.33 31.75 2.04
N VAL A 276 5.27 32.02 0.74
CA VAL A 276 6.36 32.65 -0.03
C VAL A 276 6.29 34.18 0.07
N SER A 277 5.09 34.76 0.18
CA SER A 277 4.88 36.21 0.23
C SER A 277 4.58 36.77 1.63
N GLY A 278 4.40 35.92 2.65
CA GLY A 278 3.96 36.33 3.99
C GLY A 278 4.87 35.86 5.12
N GLY A 279 4.61 36.38 6.33
CA GLY A 279 5.18 35.88 7.57
C GLY A 279 6.72 35.76 7.57
N PRO A 280 7.30 34.59 7.93
CA PRO A 280 8.75 34.40 8.01
C PRO A 280 9.51 34.63 6.69
N ALA A 281 8.83 34.63 5.53
CA ALA A 281 9.46 34.89 4.24
C ALA A 281 9.93 36.34 4.08
N GLN A 282 9.39 37.28 4.88
CA GLN A 282 9.79 38.69 4.84
C GLN A 282 11.17 38.93 5.47
N HIS A 283 11.70 37.97 6.24
CA HIS A 283 13.04 38.07 6.78
C HIS A 283 14.09 38.06 5.65
N PRO A 284 15.08 38.96 5.62
CA PRO A 284 16.01 39.12 4.49
C PRO A 284 16.70 37.83 4.04
N ASN A 285 17.15 37.00 5.00
CA ASN A 285 17.80 35.72 4.70
C ASN A 285 16.86 34.72 4.02
N ASN A 286 15.59 34.65 4.46
CA ASN A 286 14.60 33.74 3.89
C ASN A 286 14.15 34.21 2.52
N LYS A 287 13.98 35.53 2.34
CA LYS A 287 13.70 36.13 1.03
C LYS A 287 14.81 35.81 0.02
N LYS A 288 16.07 35.95 0.42
CA LYS A 288 17.23 35.58 -0.42
C LYS A 288 17.25 34.09 -0.77
N LEU A 289 16.91 33.23 0.19
CA LEU A 289 16.80 31.78 -0.02
C LEU A 289 15.72 31.43 -1.05
N LEU A 290 14.52 31.98 -0.89
CA LEU A 290 13.39 31.78 -1.80
C LEU A 290 13.71 32.26 -3.22
N GLU A 291 14.31 33.45 -3.35
CA GLU A 291 14.76 33.97 -4.64
C GLU A 291 15.84 33.09 -5.29
N THR A 292 16.72 32.48 -4.48
CA THR A 292 17.73 31.53 -4.96
C THR A 292 17.06 30.29 -5.57
N TRP A 293 16.11 29.68 -4.87
CA TRP A 293 15.37 28.51 -5.39
C TRP A 293 14.52 28.86 -6.61
N LYS A 294 13.88 30.03 -6.61
CA LYS A 294 13.06 30.50 -7.73
C LYS A 294 13.91 30.70 -9.00
N ARG A 295 15.07 31.35 -8.89
CA ARG A 295 15.99 31.54 -10.03
C ARG A 295 16.56 30.22 -10.54
N ALA A 296 16.73 29.24 -9.66
CA ALA A 296 17.18 27.91 -10.02
C ALA A 296 16.07 27.03 -10.65
N GLY A 297 14.85 27.55 -10.80
CA GLY A 297 13.71 26.75 -11.28
C GLY A 297 13.27 25.65 -10.30
N ALA A 298 13.61 25.80 -9.01
CA ALA A 298 13.47 24.77 -7.97
C ALA A 298 12.45 25.13 -6.89
N LEU A 299 11.67 26.18 -7.07
CA LEU A 299 10.57 26.56 -6.18
C LEU A 299 9.31 26.81 -7.02
N TYR A 300 8.24 26.10 -6.71
CA TYR A 300 6.91 26.39 -7.24
C TYR A 300 6.01 26.91 -6.14
N SER A 301 5.47 28.12 -6.34
CA SER A 301 4.49 28.72 -5.43
C SER A 301 3.08 28.37 -5.91
N THR A 302 2.35 27.53 -5.19
CA THR A 302 0.98 27.17 -5.58
C THR A 302 0.04 28.37 -5.41
N PRO A 303 -0.96 28.55 -6.29
CA PRO A 303 -1.86 29.69 -6.24
C PRO A 303 -2.78 29.68 -5.01
N GLN A 304 -3.23 30.87 -4.59
CA GLN A 304 -4.18 31.00 -3.48
C GLN A 304 -5.45 30.14 -3.69
N GLY A 305 -5.80 29.37 -2.68
CA GLY A 305 -7.00 28.49 -2.68
C GLY A 305 -6.76 27.12 -3.30
N SER A 306 -5.53 26.83 -3.75
CA SER A 306 -5.15 25.51 -4.27
C SER A 306 -4.79 24.57 -3.12
N ASN A 307 -5.02 23.27 -3.29
CA ASN A 307 -4.40 22.28 -2.41
C ASN A 307 -3.01 21.91 -2.93
N ASP A 308 -1.97 22.21 -2.15
CA ASP A 308 -0.56 21.91 -2.45
C ASP A 308 -0.31 20.42 -2.71
N ASP A 309 -1.15 19.54 -2.14
CA ASP A 309 -1.02 18.08 -2.23
C ASP A 309 -1.00 17.56 -3.66
N TRP A 310 -1.86 18.11 -4.51
CA TRP A 310 -1.90 17.75 -5.92
C TRP A 310 -0.59 18.08 -6.64
N TYR A 311 0.08 19.16 -6.24
CA TYR A 311 1.24 19.69 -6.96
C TYR A 311 2.49 18.88 -6.63
N TRP A 312 2.78 18.68 -5.34
CA TRP A 312 3.96 17.89 -4.98
C TRP A 312 3.79 16.41 -5.35
N LEU A 313 2.57 15.86 -5.26
CA LEU A 313 2.33 14.46 -5.62
C LEU A 313 2.50 14.26 -7.11
N TYR A 314 1.87 15.13 -7.92
CA TYR A 314 2.00 15.05 -9.38
C TYR A 314 3.44 15.25 -9.84
N ALA A 315 4.18 16.18 -9.24
CA ALA A 315 5.58 16.38 -9.59
C ALA A 315 6.44 15.16 -9.28
N ALA A 316 6.25 14.53 -8.13
CA ALA A 316 7.04 13.36 -7.74
C ALA A 316 6.75 12.15 -8.64
N VAL A 317 5.46 11.89 -8.92
CA VAL A 317 5.03 10.82 -9.83
C VAL A 317 5.54 11.07 -11.25
N SER A 318 5.32 12.28 -11.79
CA SER A 318 5.70 12.61 -13.18
C SER A 318 7.21 12.66 -13.39
N SER A 319 7.97 13.08 -12.38
CA SER A 319 9.44 13.11 -12.43
C SER A 319 10.07 11.76 -12.06
N LYS A 320 9.27 10.77 -11.62
CA LYS A 320 9.72 9.45 -11.15
C LYS A 320 10.81 9.56 -10.09
N CYS A 321 10.58 10.42 -9.10
CA CYS A 321 11.60 10.85 -8.16
C CYS A 321 11.16 10.72 -6.70
N LEU A 322 12.07 10.96 -5.77
CA LEU A 322 11.76 10.91 -4.33
C LEU A 322 10.73 11.99 -3.97
N LEU A 323 9.83 11.67 -3.05
CA LEU A 323 8.89 12.59 -2.43
C LEU A 323 9.25 12.74 -0.95
N VAL A 324 9.59 13.95 -0.52
CA VAL A 324 9.97 14.21 0.87
C VAL A 324 8.81 14.86 1.60
N THR A 325 8.15 14.09 2.47
CA THR A 325 7.03 14.53 3.30
C THR A 325 6.85 13.59 4.50
N ASN A 326 6.48 14.13 5.65
CA ASN A 326 5.99 13.35 6.80
C ASN A 326 4.47 13.19 6.80
N ASP A 327 3.77 13.66 5.76
CA ASP A 327 2.36 13.39 5.61
C ASP A 327 2.12 11.88 5.50
N GLU A 328 1.12 11.39 6.23
CA GLU A 328 0.77 9.98 6.24
C GLU A 328 0.01 9.57 4.97
N MET A 329 -0.53 10.57 4.26
CA MET A 329 -1.32 10.45 3.04
C MET A 329 -2.54 9.55 3.24
N ARG A 330 -3.35 9.86 4.28
CA ARG A 330 -4.50 9.04 4.74
C ARG A 330 -5.86 9.73 4.60
N ASP A 331 -5.91 10.97 4.14
CA ASP A 331 -7.15 11.73 4.05
C ASP A 331 -8.03 11.28 2.86
N HIS A 332 -9.17 11.97 2.66
CA HIS A 332 -10.09 11.64 1.58
C HIS A 332 -9.46 11.80 0.18
N LEU A 333 -8.51 12.71 0.01
CA LEU A 333 -7.80 12.90 -1.25
C LEU A 333 -7.04 11.63 -1.64
N PHE A 334 -6.25 11.06 -0.72
CA PHE A 334 -5.44 9.88 -1.02
C PHE A 334 -6.27 8.61 -1.17
N ASN A 335 -7.44 8.53 -0.52
CA ASN A 335 -8.38 7.42 -0.71
C ASN A 335 -8.92 7.34 -2.15
N LEU A 336 -8.96 8.46 -2.90
CA LEU A 336 -9.36 8.48 -4.31
C LEU A 336 -8.30 7.89 -5.25
N LEU A 337 -7.06 7.74 -4.79
CA LEU A 337 -5.93 7.25 -5.58
C LEU A 337 -5.87 5.70 -5.64
N GLY A 338 -6.75 5.04 -4.90
CA GLY A 338 -6.89 3.59 -4.88
C GLY A 338 -5.88 2.87 -3.98
N ASN A 339 -6.21 1.63 -3.62
CA ASN A 339 -5.50 0.85 -2.59
C ASN A 339 -4.41 -0.09 -3.14
N SER A 340 -4.11 -0.04 -4.44
CA SER A 340 -3.15 -0.96 -5.08
C SER A 340 -1.85 -0.26 -5.49
N PHE A 341 -1.92 0.65 -6.46
CA PHE A 341 -0.73 1.34 -6.98
C PHE A 341 -0.12 2.29 -5.97
N PHE A 342 -0.92 3.20 -5.41
CA PHE A 342 -0.43 4.31 -4.59
C PHE A 342 0.35 3.85 -3.34
N PRO A 343 -0.07 2.82 -2.57
CA PRO A 343 0.73 2.31 -1.46
C PRO A 343 2.10 1.76 -1.89
N ARG A 344 2.18 1.06 -3.04
CA ARG A 344 3.45 0.57 -3.62
C ARG A 344 4.34 1.73 -4.01
N TRP A 345 3.78 2.73 -4.68
CA TRP A 345 4.49 3.93 -5.08
C TRP A 345 5.01 4.72 -3.87
N LYS A 346 4.17 4.94 -2.86
CA LYS A 346 4.51 5.62 -1.61
C LYS A 346 5.70 4.96 -0.92
N GLU A 347 5.66 3.64 -0.76
CA GLU A 347 6.75 2.85 -0.16
C GLU A 347 8.09 3.06 -0.87
N LYS A 348 8.10 3.14 -2.20
CA LYS A 348 9.32 3.31 -2.99
C LYS A 348 9.85 4.74 -3.10
N HIS A 349 9.00 5.74 -2.93
CA HIS A 349 9.34 7.13 -3.25
C HIS A 349 9.33 8.04 -2.01
N GLN A 350 8.60 7.70 -0.94
CA GLN A 350 8.47 8.56 0.22
C GLN A 350 9.72 8.55 1.10
N VAL A 351 10.34 9.72 1.25
CA VAL A 351 11.39 10.00 2.23
C VAL A 351 10.75 10.74 3.39
N ARG A 352 10.98 10.27 4.62
CA ARG A 352 10.50 10.91 5.86
C ARG A 352 11.66 11.60 6.57
N ILE A 353 11.37 12.61 7.37
CA ILE A 353 12.35 13.29 8.23
C ILE A 353 12.18 12.88 9.68
N LYS A 354 13.29 12.67 10.39
CA LYS A 354 13.31 12.42 11.83
C LYS A 354 14.25 13.39 12.54
N PRO A 355 13.84 13.96 13.70
CA PRO A 355 14.77 14.65 14.58
C PRO A 355 15.87 13.70 15.05
N SER A 356 17.11 14.18 15.08
CA SER A 356 18.24 13.47 15.70
C SER A 356 19.00 14.46 16.58
N GLY A 357 19.66 13.96 17.64
CA GLY A 357 20.31 14.82 18.65
C GLY A 357 21.24 15.90 18.09
N ASN A 358 21.82 15.68 16.90
CA ASN A 358 22.69 16.64 16.21
C ASN A 358 22.09 17.23 14.91
N GLY A 359 20.80 17.01 14.60
CA GLY A 359 20.19 17.55 13.39
C GLY A 359 18.93 16.82 12.91
N LEU A 360 18.84 16.63 11.59
CA LEU A 360 17.70 16.02 10.91
C LEU A 360 18.22 14.88 10.05
N ILE A 361 17.60 13.70 10.16
CA ILE A 361 17.93 12.51 9.37
C ILE A 361 16.84 12.29 8.33
N LEU A 362 17.25 12.03 7.09
CA LEU A 362 16.37 11.55 6.02
C LEU A 362 16.25 10.04 6.12
N HIS A 363 15.05 9.56 6.37
CA HIS A 363 14.73 8.14 6.32
C HIS A 363 14.32 7.78 4.89
N MET A 364 15.25 7.13 4.19
CA MET A 364 15.08 6.72 2.79
C MET A 364 14.12 5.53 2.66
N PRO A 365 13.45 5.37 1.50
CA PRO A 365 12.75 4.14 1.14
C PRO A 365 13.64 2.90 1.32
N PRO A 366 13.10 1.77 1.80
CA PRO A 366 13.85 0.54 1.94
C PRO A 366 14.34 0.03 0.57
N PRO A 367 15.53 -0.60 0.48
CA PRO A 367 16.05 -1.17 -0.78
C PRO A 367 15.38 -2.51 -1.16
N TYR A 368 14.23 -2.82 -0.55
CA TYR A 368 13.44 -4.04 -0.72
C TYR A 368 11.95 -3.70 -0.55
N SER A 369 11.07 -4.55 -1.08
CA SER A 369 9.63 -4.30 -1.00
C SER A 369 9.00 -4.88 0.27
N LEU A 370 8.21 -4.07 0.97
CA LEU A 370 7.44 -4.42 2.17
C LEU A 370 6.13 -5.12 1.77
N VAL A 371 6.27 -6.34 1.27
CA VAL A 371 5.18 -7.19 0.80
C VAL A 371 5.52 -8.65 1.15
N ILE A 372 4.50 -9.51 1.27
CA ILE A 372 4.72 -10.96 1.35
C ILE A 372 5.60 -11.40 0.17
N GLN A 373 6.71 -12.11 0.46
CA GLN A 373 7.59 -12.65 -0.58
C GLN A 373 7.71 -14.16 -0.47
N GLU A 374 7.73 -14.83 -1.62
CA GLU A 374 7.97 -16.26 -1.81
C GLU A 374 9.28 -16.42 -2.59
N SER A 375 10.28 -17.07 -2.00
CA SER A 375 11.60 -17.25 -2.62
C SER A 375 11.61 -18.41 -3.62
N GLU A 376 12.62 -18.47 -4.50
CA GLU A 376 12.82 -19.60 -5.43
C GLU A 376 13.01 -20.95 -4.73
N ARG A 377 13.33 -20.94 -3.42
CA ARG A 377 13.46 -22.14 -2.59
C ARG A 377 12.16 -22.54 -1.90
N GLY A 378 11.10 -21.75 -2.07
CA GLY A 378 9.82 -21.91 -1.38
C GLY A 378 9.80 -21.33 0.04
N SER A 379 10.78 -20.52 0.42
CA SER A 379 10.78 -19.79 1.70
C SER A 379 9.78 -18.64 1.65
N TRP A 380 9.11 -18.36 2.76
CA TRP A 380 8.14 -17.27 2.86
C TRP A 380 8.56 -16.21 3.88
N HIS A 381 8.43 -14.95 3.48
CA HIS A 381 8.66 -13.79 4.33
C HIS A 381 7.41 -12.91 4.35
N ILE A 382 6.78 -12.80 5.51
CA ILE A 382 5.49 -12.11 5.69
C ILE A 382 5.72 -10.89 6.60
N PRO A 383 5.62 -9.65 6.08
CA PRO A 383 5.71 -8.45 6.90
C PRO A 383 4.43 -8.23 7.68
N THR A 384 4.55 -7.82 8.95
CA THR A 384 3.38 -7.36 9.72
C THR A 384 3.25 -5.85 9.71
N VAL A 385 2.06 -5.34 9.99
CA VAL A 385 1.79 -3.90 10.17
C VAL A 385 2.41 -3.35 11.46
N THR A 386 2.81 -4.22 12.40
CA THR A 386 3.48 -3.83 13.64
C THR A 386 4.90 -3.37 13.38
N GLY A 387 5.24 -2.19 13.91
CA GLY A 387 6.55 -1.58 13.71
C GLY A 387 6.66 -0.74 12.43
N ASP A 388 5.59 -0.04 12.04
CA ASP A 388 5.57 0.89 10.91
C ASP A 388 6.05 2.32 11.27
N ASP A 389 6.30 2.58 12.56
CA ASP A 389 6.89 3.85 12.97
C ASP A 389 8.43 3.80 12.84
N LEU A 390 9.02 4.95 12.56
CA LEU A 390 10.47 5.15 12.38
C LEU A 390 11.31 4.81 13.65
N GLU A 391 10.68 4.22 14.67
CA GLU A 391 11.23 3.97 16.00
C GLU A 391 11.27 2.48 16.33
N THR A 392 10.31 1.71 15.83
CA THR A 392 10.23 0.27 16.06
C THR A 392 10.42 -0.50 14.75
N PRO A 393 11.48 -1.34 14.61
CA PRO A 393 11.69 -2.11 13.39
C PRO A 393 10.53 -3.07 13.13
N ARG A 394 10.01 -3.05 11.90
CA ARG A 394 8.93 -3.91 11.43
C ARG A 394 9.22 -5.39 11.72
N GLN A 395 8.22 -6.08 12.25
CA GLN A 395 8.30 -7.53 12.46
C GLN A 395 7.94 -8.30 11.18
N TRP A 396 8.58 -9.46 11.02
CA TRP A 396 8.37 -10.38 9.90
C TRP A 396 8.17 -11.79 10.42
N VAL A 397 7.37 -12.58 9.73
CA VAL A 397 7.39 -14.05 9.86
C VAL A 397 8.31 -14.60 8.77
N CYS A 398 9.33 -15.36 9.17
CA CYS A 398 10.19 -16.15 8.30
C CYS A 398 9.77 -17.61 8.42
N ALA A 399 9.33 -18.21 7.31
CA ALA A 399 9.01 -19.63 7.23
C ALA A 399 9.89 -20.30 6.18
N THR A 400 10.78 -21.19 6.61
CA THR A 400 11.72 -21.93 5.75
C THR A 400 11.59 -23.43 5.98
N ARG A 401 11.89 -24.25 4.97
CA ARG A 401 12.01 -25.71 5.14
C ARG A 401 13.33 -26.05 5.82
N THR A 402 13.29 -26.99 6.78
CA THR A 402 14.48 -27.54 7.46
C THR A 402 15.05 -28.74 6.75
#